data_AF-A0A554KY69-F1
#
_entry.id   AF-A0A554KY69-F1
#
_cell.length_a   1.000
_cell.length_b   1.000
_cell.length_c   1.000
_cell.angle_alpha   90.00
_cell.angle_beta   90.00
_cell.angle_gamma   90.00
#
_symmetry.space_group_name_H-M   'P 1'
#
loop_
_entity.id
_entity.type
_entity.pdbx_description
1 polymer ?
#
loop_
_entity_poly.entity_id
_entity_poly.type
_entity_poly.pdbx_seq_one_letter_code
_entity_poly.pdbx_strand_id
1 'polypeptide(L)'
;MGALSITFCMMHHARSVSLVFVLAALLTFSVFAPTVVMGDSITSRLCERQHSVGIRLARLLIDPEICNPAPPPATILDFSASPPSIEAGQSSLLSWDSTNATSCTASDGWSGGKSEDGTQSVSPAVTTAYTLSCTGAGGTVTKSATVTVTAAPIAPTLTLVKDLPNDSGGNAVAADFQAKIDGVNVPWSSAQTVSAGPHTASEVTLPGYTASVWGGDCAEDGTITLANGENKTCSITNDDQQATMTVIKHVINDNATPGTATAADFAIFVQGVSKPGSESGTIYNVNPGSYVVAEVLVSGYEGISSVGDCAGTIALGEHKTCTITNGDIAPELPTVLFSADPLTVHEGSLIDATSTLTWDSTNADSCVASNGWSGAKVADGAEVVQPTATTSITYVITCSGPGGTVAGSATLAVVPPAAVGKLLITEVLYDVDTATQGAETADEWVELFNGTDAEIDLTGYALKDNNGTIGDAFPQGTIIPANGFLVVLASDTTAGFWSIPQGTQTLVVDGDIGGNGLANGGDRIVLHDAQDAVLDSVSWGTDETAFAPSVHPDPTSDDFEGSSIGRTNNTTDTGAAADWEEKTTPTPGA
;
A
#
# COMPACT_ATOMS: atom_id res chain seq x y z
N MET A 1 28.31 18.49 46.03
CA MET A 1 27.33 18.75 47.11
C MET A 1 26.69 17.40 47.40
N GLY A 2 27.28 16.52 48.21
CA GLY A 2 27.42 16.60 49.68
C GLY A 2 26.14 16.01 50.31
N ALA A 3 26.11 14.88 51.00
CA ALA A 3 27.15 13.95 51.44
C ALA A 3 26.53 12.55 51.68
N LEU A 4 27.35 11.53 51.40
CA LEU A 4 27.26 10.17 51.92
C LEU A 4 27.62 10.17 53.42
N SER A 5 27.06 9.25 54.22
CA SER A 5 27.82 8.22 54.96
C SER A 5 27.23 7.79 56.32
N ILE A 6 26.81 6.52 56.38
CA ILE A 6 27.12 5.43 57.36
C ILE A 6 27.24 5.77 58.88
N THR A 7 26.57 4.97 59.73
CA THR A 7 27.17 4.14 60.83
C THR A 7 26.39 4.08 62.17
N PHE A 8 26.05 2.84 62.58
CA PHE A 8 25.93 2.21 63.92
C PHE A 8 25.16 2.81 65.12
N CYS A 9 24.21 1.98 65.60
CA CYS A 9 24.18 1.22 66.87
C CYS A 9 24.37 1.88 68.27
N MET A 10 23.50 1.40 69.18
CA MET A 10 23.55 1.29 70.65
C MET A 10 22.92 2.36 71.57
N MET A 11 21.89 1.86 72.28
CA MET A 11 21.62 1.92 73.73
C MET A 11 21.14 3.20 74.46
N HIS A 12 20.01 2.97 75.13
CA HIS A 12 19.63 3.32 76.52
C HIS A 12 18.99 4.67 76.89
N HIS A 13 17.87 4.50 77.64
CA HIS A 13 17.22 5.41 78.60
C HIS A 13 16.50 6.65 77.97
N ALA A 14 15.34 7.14 78.41
CA ALA A 14 14.65 7.09 79.69
C ALA A 14 13.13 7.43 79.55
N ARG A 15 12.43 7.19 80.66
CA ARG A 15 11.00 7.33 81.03
C ARG A 15 10.23 8.61 80.64
N SER A 16 8.90 8.46 80.78
CA SER A 16 7.84 9.42 81.20
C SER A 16 6.99 9.95 80.02
N VAL A 17 5.65 10.10 80.03
CA VAL A 17 4.67 10.54 81.05
C VAL A 17 3.22 10.14 80.61
N SER A 18 2.37 9.83 81.60
CA SER A 18 0.90 9.96 81.78
C SER A 18 -0.14 9.73 80.66
N LEU A 19 -1.23 9.03 81.05
CA LEU A 19 -2.55 9.68 81.14
C LEU A 19 -3.47 9.00 82.16
N VAL A 20 -4.27 9.84 82.83
CA VAL A 20 -5.18 9.62 83.96
C VAL A 20 -6.60 9.33 83.46
N PHE A 21 -7.37 8.50 84.17
CA PHE A 21 -8.81 8.68 84.36
C PHE A 21 -9.27 8.18 85.74
N VAL A 22 -10.23 8.91 86.33
CA VAL A 22 -10.68 8.91 87.73
C VAL A 22 -12.17 8.55 87.80
N LEU A 23 -12.58 7.80 88.85
CA LEU A 23 -13.79 7.91 89.72
C LEU A 23 -14.13 6.49 90.24
N ALA A 24 -14.69 6.20 91.41
CA ALA A 24 -14.83 6.76 92.76
C ALA A 24 -15.79 5.80 93.51
N ALA A 25 -15.52 5.44 94.78
CA ALA A 25 -16.48 5.05 95.84
C ALA A 25 -15.71 4.35 96.99
N LEU A 26 -15.43 5.02 98.11
CA LEU A 26 -16.24 5.17 99.34
C LEU A 26 -15.98 4.07 100.39
N LEU A 27 -15.19 4.46 101.40
CA LEU A 27 -14.92 3.77 102.66
C LEU A 27 -15.89 4.28 103.74
N THR A 28 -16.47 3.37 104.52
CA THR A 28 -17.04 3.67 105.85
C THR A 28 -16.56 2.61 106.86
N PHE A 29 -16.07 3.08 108.01
CA PHE A 29 -15.65 2.29 109.17
C PHE A 29 -16.61 2.60 110.32
N SER A 30 -17.11 1.59 111.04
CA SER A 30 -17.57 1.73 112.43
C SER A 30 -17.57 0.39 113.20
N VAL A 31 -16.61 0.28 114.12
CA VAL A 31 -16.66 -0.21 115.53
C VAL A 31 -17.68 -1.30 115.92
N PHE A 32 -17.21 -2.40 116.54
CA PHE A 32 -17.54 -2.84 117.92
C PHE A 32 -16.76 -4.13 118.29
N ALA A 33 -16.05 -4.10 119.43
CA ALA A 33 -15.56 -5.27 120.18
C ALA A 33 -16.73 -5.91 120.97
N PRO A 34 -16.68 -7.14 121.52
CA PRO A 34 -15.71 -7.65 122.52
C PRO A 34 -15.30 -9.12 122.21
N THR A 35 -14.46 -9.89 122.91
CA THR A 35 -14.43 -10.23 124.34
C THR A 35 -13.20 -11.11 124.58
N VAL A 36 -12.57 -10.94 125.74
CA VAL A 36 -11.45 -11.73 126.28
C VAL A 36 -11.91 -13.14 126.65
N VAL A 37 -11.23 -14.20 126.18
CA VAL A 37 -11.10 -15.47 126.93
C VAL A 37 -9.72 -16.11 126.66
N MET A 38 -9.00 -16.23 127.77
CA MET A 38 -7.91 -17.12 128.20
C MET A 38 -7.33 -18.15 127.22
N GLY A 39 -5.99 -18.23 127.25
CA GLY A 39 -5.20 -19.22 126.54
C GLY A 39 -5.15 -20.58 127.22
N ASP A 40 -4.82 -21.58 126.42
CA ASP A 40 -4.50 -22.94 126.84
C ASP A 40 -3.17 -23.37 126.21
N SER A 41 -2.08 -23.20 126.95
CA SER A 41 -0.88 -24.04 126.83
C SER A 41 -0.37 -24.51 128.20
N ILE A 42 -1.31 -24.74 129.13
CA ILE A 42 -1.09 -25.56 130.33
C ILE A 42 -2.03 -26.76 130.29
N THR A 43 -1.78 -27.67 129.36
CA THR A 43 -2.32 -29.04 129.35
C THR A 43 -1.28 -30.00 128.75
N SER A 44 -0.07 -29.98 129.32
CA SER A 44 0.93 -31.04 129.13
C SER A 44 1.73 -31.27 130.40
N ARG A 45 1.05 -31.49 131.53
CA ARG A 45 1.63 -32.05 132.76
C ARG A 45 0.50 -32.59 133.63
N LEU A 46 0.14 -33.87 133.44
CA LEU A 46 -0.42 -34.78 134.45
C LEU A 46 -0.91 -36.07 133.76
N CYS A 47 0.04 -36.87 133.28
CA CYS A 47 -0.16 -38.32 133.17
C CYS A 47 1.21 -38.99 133.26
N GLU A 48 1.82 -38.97 134.45
CA GLU A 48 2.80 -39.98 134.85
C GLU A 48 3.10 -39.89 136.35
N ARG A 49 2.94 -41.04 137.03
CA ARG A 49 3.28 -41.36 138.44
C ARG A 49 2.32 -40.74 139.47
N GLN A 50 1.64 -41.50 140.33
CA GLN A 50 2.21 -42.49 141.25
C GLN A 50 1.13 -43.50 141.69
N HIS A 51 1.46 -44.80 141.61
CA HIS A 51 0.92 -45.80 142.54
C HIS A 51 1.57 -45.57 143.90
N SER A 52 0.79 -45.28 144.94
CA SER A 52 0.78 -46.02 146.22
C SER A 52 0.19 -45.20 147.38
N VAL A 53 -0.66 -45.90 148.14
CA VAL A 53 -1.16 -45.60 149.49
C VAL A 53 -2.32 -44.60 149.62
N GLY A 54 -3.52 -45.17 149.56
CA GLY A 54 -4.52 -45.15 150.63
C GLY A 54 -4.81 -43.84 151.37
N ILE A 55 -6.01 -43.29 151.13
CA ILE A 55 -7.16 -43.29 152.07
C ILE A 55 -8.27 -42.36 151.51
N ARG A 56 -9.48 -42.95 151.40
CA ARG A 56 -10.88 -42.42 151.52
C ARG A 56 -11.07 -40.89 151.48
N LEU A 57 -12.06 -40.27 150.82
CA LEU A 57 -13.39 -40.63 150.31
C LEU A 57 -13.76 -39.40 149.42
N ALA A 58 -14.16 -39.52 148.15
CA ALA A 58 -15.55 -39.47 147.72
C ALA A 58 -15.60 -39.59 146.17
N ARG A 59 -16.50 -40.42 145.67
CA ARG A 59 -16.78 -40.61 144.24
C ARG A 59 -17.21 -39.29 143.58
N LEU A 60 -16.46 -38.85 142.58
CA LEU A 60 -16.98 -38.04 141.48
C LEU A 60 -16.80 -38.89 140.21
N LEU A 61 -17.92 -39.31 139.62
CA LEU A 61 -17.97 -39.97 138.32
C LEU A 61 -17.60 -38.93 137.26
N ILE A 62 -16.47 -39.12 136.57
CA ILE A 62 -16.16 -38.44 135.30
C ILE A 62 -16.22 -39.51 134.21
N ASP A 63 -17.09 -39.27 133.24
CA ASP A 63 -17.28 -40.03 132.00
C ASP A 63 -15.97 -40.10 131.18
N PRO A 64 -15.60 -41.25 130.58
CA PRO A 64 -14.33 -41.39 129.87
C PRO A 64 -14.32 -40.90 128.40
N GLU A 65 -15.27 -40.09 127.93
CA GLU A 65 -15.34 -39.69 126.50
C GLU A 65 -14.70 -38.33 126.13
N ILE A 66 -14.05 -37.61 127.04
CA ILE A 66 -13.48 -36.27 126.76
C ILE A 66 -11.95 -36.32 126.56
N CYS A 67 -11.45 -37.26 125.74
CA CYS A 67 -10.03 -37.28 125.36
C CYS A 67 -9.79 -37.88 123.96
N ASN A 68 -10.43 -37.35 122.91
CA ASN A 68 -9.91 -37.42 121.54
C ASN A 68 -10.58 -36.35 120.65
N PRO A 69 -9.93 -35.20 120.33
CA PRO A 69 -10.46 -34.33 119.28
C PRO A 69 -10.46 -35.11 117.95
N ALA A 70 -11.57 -35.06 117.21
CA ALA A 70 -11.67 -35.72 115.91
C ALA A 70 -10.50 -35.26 115.01
N PRO A 71 -9.73 -36.18 114.38
CA PRO A 71 -8.61 -35.82 113.53
C PRO A 71 -9.05 -34.88 112.40
N PRO A 72 -8.23 -33.89 112.00
CA PRO A 72 -8.59 -32.99 110.91
C PRO A 72 -8.80 -33.77 109.60
N PRO A 73 -9.82 -33.43 108.78
CA PRO A 73 -10.03 -34.06 107.49
C PRO A 73 -8.88 -33.74 106.53
N ALA A 74 -8.63 -34.65 105.58
CA ALA A 74 -7.72 -34.36 104.48
C ALA A 74 -8.23 -33.16 103.67
N THR A 75 -7.31 -32.32 103.20
CA THR A 75 -7.62 -31.12 102.41
C THR A 75 -6.72 -31.05 101.19
N ILE A 76 -7.30 -30.93 99.98
CA ILE A 76 -6.53 -30.69 98.75
C ILE A 76 -6.40 -29.16 98.58
N LEU A 77 -5.21 -28.64 98.84
CA LEU A 77 -4.91 -27.21 98.81
C LEU A 77 -5.01 -26.69 97.38
N ASP A 78 -4.33 -27.33 96.43
CA ASP A 78 -4.45 -27.07 95.00
C ASP A 78 -4.61 -28.37 94.21
N PHE A 79 -5.38 -28.31 93.13
CA PHE A 79 -5.39 -29.33 92.09
C PHE A 79 -5.73 -28.66 90.77
N SER A 80 -4.71 -28.48 89.93
CA SER A 80 -4.80 -27.65 88.74
C SER A 80 -4.13 -28.33 87.54
N ALA A 81 -4.57 -27.95 86.35
CA ALA A 81 -3.98 -28.36 85.08
C ALA A 81 -3.33 -27.15 84.41
N SER A 82 -2.08 -27.28 83.96
CA SER A 82 -1.34 -26.20 83.32
C SER A 82 -0.62 -26.69 82.05
N PRO A 83 -1.00 -26.19 80.85
CA PRO A 83 -2.14 -25.29 80.59
C PRO A 83 -3.50 -26.02 80.73
N PRO A 84 -4.59 -25.31 81.09
CA PRO A 84 -5.92 -25.92 81.24
C PRO A 84 -6.62 -26.23 79.91
N SER A 85 -6.10 -25.73 78.78
CA SER A 85 -6.59 -26.02 77.43
C SER A 85 -5.42 -26.41 76.53
N ILE A 86 -5.58 -27.48 75.75
CA ILE A 86 -4.57 -28.00 74.82
C ILE A 86 -5.21 -28.33 73.46
N GLU A 87 -4.39 -28.32 72.41
CA GLU A 87 -4.78 -28.94 71.14
C GLU A 87 -4.62 -30.46 71.20
N ALA A 88 -5.43 -31.20 70.43
CA ALA A 88 -5.32 -32.65 70.34
C ALA A 88 -3.87 -33.08 69.99
N GLY A 89 -3.27 -33.93 70.83
CA GLY A 89 -1.87 -34.38 70.68
C GLY A 89 -0.84 -33.65 71.54
N GLN A 90 -1.21 -32.54 72.20
CA GLN A 90 -0.37 -31.86 73.19
C GLN A 90 -0.52 -32.49 74.60
N SER A 91 0.22 -31.98 75.58
CA SER A 91 0.15 -32.43 76.98
C SER A 91 -0.13 -31.28 77.94
N SER A 92 -0.82 -31.57 79.04
CA SER A 92 -0.99 -30.68 80.19
C SER A 92 -0.36 -31.30 81.44
N LEU A 93 0.16 -30.48 82.35
CA LEU A 93 0.70 -30.94 83.63
C LEU A 93 -0.35 -30.77 84.73
N LEU A 94 -0.81 -31.88 85.30
CA LEU A 94 -1.59 -31.88 86.54
C LEU A 94 -0.65 -31.67 87.72
N SER A 95 -1.00 -30.77 88.64
CA SER A 95 -0.26 -30.52 89.88
C SER A 95 -1.21 -30.50 91.07
N TRP A 96 -0.87 -31.18 92.16
CA TRP A 96 -1.66 -31.19 93.39
C TRP A 96 -0.79 -31.13 94.63
N ASP A 97 -1.37 -30.56 95.68
CA ASP A 97 -0.80 -30.50 97.03
C ASP A 97 -1.93 -30.73 98.04
N SER A 98 -1.69 -31.58 99.03
CA SER A 98 -2.67 -31.96 100.03
C SER A 98 -2.09 -31.96 101.45
N THR A 99 -2.96 -31.73 102.42
CA THR A 99 -2.61 -31.70 103.85
C THR A 99 -3.51 -32.65 104.61
N ASN A 100 -2.95 -33.30 105.64
CA ASN A 100 -3.63 -34.32 106.45
C ASN A 100 -4.14 -35.55 105.67
N ALA A 101 -3.69 -35.76 104.43
CA ALA A 101 -3.96 -36.95 103.64
C ALA A 101 -2.97 -38.07 104.01
N THR A 102 -3.46 -39.30 104.10
CA THR A 102 -2.65 -40.52 104.26
C THR A 102 -2.63 -41.37 102.99
N SER A 103 -3.50 -41.07 102.03
CA SER A 103 -3.56 -41.70 100.71
C SER A 103 -4.34 -40.83 99.76
N CYS A 104 -3.87 -40.67 98.52
CA CYS A 104 -4.63 -40.07 97.44
C CYS A 104 -4.88 -41.10 96.34
N THR A 105 -6.09 -41.10 95.77
CA THR A 105 -6.49 -41.99 94.68
C THR A 105 -7.00 -41.16 93.52
N ALA A 106 -6.45 -41.40 92.33
CA ALA A 106 -6.89 -40.81 91.08
C ALA A 106 -8.08 -41.60 90.49
N SER A 107 -9.07 -40.88 89.95
CA SER A 107 -10.21 -41.43 89.22
C SER A 107 -10.59 -40.57 88.01
N ASP A 108 -11.47 -41.10 87.16
CA ASP A 108 -11.92 -40.50 85.88
C ASP A 108 -10.83 -40.52 84.80
N GLY A 109 -10.30 -39.38 84.38
CA GLY A 109 -9.30 -39.26 83.30
C GLY A 109 -7.96 -39.94 83.55
N TRP A 110 -7.76 -40.47 84.75
CA TRP A 110 -6.54 -41.13 85.23
C TRP A 110 -6.91 -42.09 86.36
N SER A 111 -5.96 -42.94 86.78
CA SER A 111 -6.22 -43.97 87.79
C SER A 111 -5.01 -44.26 88.69
N GLY A 112 -5.28 -45.02 89.75
CA GLY A 112 -4.28 -45.55 90.67
C GLY A 112 -4.02 -44.68 91.90
N GLY A 113 -3.24 -45.22 92.84
CA GLY A 113 -2.76 -44.45 94.00
C GLY A 113 -1.78 -43.36 93.58
N LYS A 114 -1.90 -42.19 94.20
CA LYS A 114 -1.03 -41.02 94.01
C LYS A 114 -0.38 -40.67 95.34
N SER A 115 0.81 -40.09 95.26
CA SER A 115 1.43 -39.43 96.42
C SER A 115 0.55 -38.29 96.90
N GLU A 116 0.70 -37.94 98.17
CA GLU A 116 -0.06 -36.88 98.84
C GLU A 116 0.13 -35.53 98.12
N ASP A 117 1.33 -35.28 97.60
CA ASP A 117 1.69 -34.14 96.77
C ASP A 117 2.39 -34.63 95.50
N GLY A 118 2.17 -33.98 94.37
CA GLY A 118 2.81 -34.43 93.13
C GLY A 118 2.42 -33.68 91.87
N THR A 119 3.05 -34.11 90.78
CA THR A 119 2.73 -33.67 89.42
C THR A 119 2.64 -34.87 88.48
N GLN A 120 1.82 -34.77 87.44
CA GLN A 120 1.65 -35.80 86.42
C GLN A 120 1.33 -35.18 85.07
N SER A 121 2.12 -35.51 84.04
CA SER A 121 1.80 -35.11 82.66
C SER A 121 0.70 -36.01 82.09
N VAL A 122 -0.26 -35.40 81.39
CA VAL A 122 -1.40 -36.06 80.75
C VAL A 122 -1.61 -35.53 79.32
N SER A 123 -2.01 -36.40 78.39
CA SER A 123 -2.28 -36.07 76.98
C SER A 123 -3.66 -36.59 76.54
N PRO A 124 -4.76 -36.02 77.05
CA PRO A 124 -6.10 -36.49 76.69
C PRO A 124 -6.41 -36.22 75.21
N ALA A 125 -7.11 -37.15 74.55
CA ALA A 125 -7.55 -37.00 73.16
C ALA A 125 -8.88 -36.22 73.01
N VAL A 126 -9.68 -36.17 74.07
CA VAL A 126 -10.93 -35.41 74.18
C VAL A 126 -10.96 -34.70 75.53
N THR A 127 -11.78 -33.65 75.68
CA THR A 127 -11.91 -32.93 76.96
C THR A 127 -12.18 -33.91 78.11
N THR A 128 -11.25 -33.95 79.07
CA THR A 128 -11.22 -34.98 80.11
C THR A 128 -11.10 -34.32 81.48
N ALA A 129 -11.98 -34.73 82.41
CA ALA A 129 -11.89 -34.37 83.81
C ALA A 129 -11.03 -35.40 84.56
N TYR A 130 -10.12 -34.91 85.38
CA TYR A 130 -9.26 -35.69 86.26
C TYR A 130 -9.69 -35.43 87.68
N THR A 131 -9.96 -36.48 88.45
CA THR A 131 -10.44 -36.36 89.83
C THR A 131 -9.42 -36.95 90.79
N LEU A 132 -9.12 -36.22 91.87
CA LEU A 132 -8.26 -36.66 92.95
C LEU A 132 -9.06 -36.74 94.24
N SER A 133 -9.09 -37.92 94.86
CA SER A 133 -9.68 -38.14 96.17
C SER A 133 -8.59 -38.44 97.19
N CYS A 134 -8.41 -37.57 98.16
CA CYS A 134 -7.43 -37.74 99.23
C CYS A 134 -8.16 -38.05 100.55
N THR A 135 -7.74 -39.12 101.21
CA THR A 135 -8.31 -39.61 102.47
C THR A 135 -7.33 -39.43 103.60
N GLY A 136 -7.82 -38.92 104.72
CA GLY A 136 -7.10 -38.81 105.98
C GLY A 136 -7.97 -39.31 107.15
N ALA A 137 -7.43 -39.23 108.36
CA ALA A 137 -8.11 -39.72 109.55
C ALA A 137 -9.47 -39.02 109.84
N GLY A 138 -9.67 -37.80 109.34
CA GLY A 138 -10.93 -37.06 109.45
C GLY A 138 -11.90 -37.20 108.27
N GLY A 139 -11.60 -38.02 107.27
CA GLY A 139 -12.46 -38.26 106.10
C GLY A 139 -11.78 -38.04 104.75
N THR A 140 -12.58 -38.08 103.68
CA THR A 140 -12.12 -37.96 102.28
C THR A 140 -12.57 -36.64 101.67
N VAL A 141 -11.67 -35.96 100.97
CA VAL A 141 -11.95 -34.80 100.12
C VAL A 141 -11.70 -35.15 98.65
N THR A 142 -12.49 -34.59 97.75
CA THR A 142 -12.37 -34.80 96.31
C THR A 142 -12.29 -33.45 95.60
N LYS A 143 -11.33 -33.29 94.69
CA LYS A 143 -11.24 -32.15 93.74
C LYS A 143 -11.10 -32.67 92.31
N SER A 144 -11.55 -31.88 91.35
CA SER A 144 -11.41 -32.17 89.91
C SER A 144 -10.67 -31.06 89.18
N ALA A 145 -9.76 -31.42 88.28
CA ALA A 145 -9.14 -30.53 87.30
C ALA A 145 -9.54 -31.01 85.89
N THR A 146 -10.00 -30.09 85.03
CA THR A 146 -10.42 -30.43 83.66
C THR A 146 -9.40 -29.91 82.66
N VAL A 147 -8.96 -30.77 81.75
CA VAL A 147 -8.17 -30.38 80.57
C VAL A 147 -9.11 -30.33 79.37
N THR A 148 -9.32 -29.13 78.84
CA THR A 148 -10.12 -28.93 77.61
C THR A 148 -9.26 -29.26 76.40
N VAL A 149 -9.74 -30.13 75.51
CA VAL A 149 -9.05 -30.47 74.26
C VAL A 149 -9.80 -29.80 73.11
N THR A 150 -9.14 -28.85 72.45
CA THR A 150 -9.66 -28.23 71.22
C THR A 150 -9.11 -28.97 70.00
N ALA A 151 -9.94 -29.16 68.98
CA ALA A 151 -9.45 -29.64 67.68
C ALA A 151 -8.51 -28.59 67.08
N ALA A 152 -7.45 -29.04 66.39
CA ALA A 152 -6.57 -28.13 65.66
C ALA A 152 -7.39 -27.35 64.61
N PRO A 153 -7.19 -26.03 64.47
CA PRO A 153 -7.88 -25.25 63.46
C PRO A 153 -7.53 -25.78 62.06
N ILE A 154 -8.54 -26.15 61.29
CA ILE A 154 -8.37 -26.52 59.89
C ILE A 154 -8.07 -25.22 59.14
N ALA A 155 -6.92 -25.13 58.48
CA ALA A 155 -6.59 -23.95 57.70
C ALA A 155 -7.54 -23.82 56.49
N PRO A 156 -8.04 -22.61 56.17
CA PRO A 156 -8.83 -22.40 54.97
C PRO A 156 -7.99 -22.54 53.70
N THR A 157 -8.67 -22.75 52.58
CA THR A 157 -8.06 -22.69 51.26
C THR A 157 -8.74 -21.68 50.34
N LEU A 158 -7.93 -21.03 49.51
CA LEU A 158 -8.37 -20.11 48.48
C LEU A 158 -7.87 -20.60 47.12
N THR A 159 -8.78 -20.73 46.17
CA THR A 159 -8.46 -21.08 44.78
C THR A 159 -8.76 -19.89 43.88
N LEU A 160 -7.81 -19.49 43.05
CA LEU A 160 -8.04 -18.47 42.02
C LEU A 160 -8.29 -19.16 40.68
N VAL A 161 -9.31 -18.75 39.93
CA VAL A 161 -9.68 -19.29 38.63
C VAL A 161 -9.68 -18.19 37.58
N LYS A 162 -9.18 -18.53 36.39
CA LYS A 162 -9.06 -17.62 35.25
C LYS A 162 -9.95 -18.10 34.11
N ASP A 163 -10.75 -17.19 33.59
CA ASP A 163 -11.49 -17.39 32.34
C ASP A 163 -10.84 -16.53 31.22
N LEU A 164 -10.66 -17.12 30.05
CA LEU A 164 -10.07 -16.49 28.86
C LEU A 164 -10.90 -16.87 27.63
N PRO A 165 -11.89 -16.04 27.22
CA PRO A 165 -12.74 -16.32 26.07
C PRO A 165 -11.95 -16.46 24.76
N ASN A 166 -10.93 -15.62 24.55
CA ASN A 166 -10.05 -15.62 23.38
C ASN A 166 -10.84 -15.57 22.06
N ASP A 167 -11.89 -14.75 22.00
CA ASP A 167 -12.83 -14.72 20.89
C ASP A 167 -12.46 -13.70 19.79
N SER A 168 -11.46 -12.87 20.04
CA SER A 168 -10.96 -11.82 19.15
C SER A 168 -9.59 -12.15 18.53
N GLY A 169 -9.28 -13.45 18.47
CA GLY A 169 -8.08 -14.01 17.85
C GLY A 169 -6.86 -14.08 18.77
N GLY A 170 -7.01 -13.72 20.04
CA GLY A 170 -6.03 -13.97 21.10
C GLY A 170 -5.82 -15.47 21.36
N ASN A 171 -4.67 -15.80 21.95
CA ASN A 171 -4.29 -17.18 22.26
C ASN A 171 -3.64 -17.32 23.64
N ALA A 172 -3.83 -16.32 24.52
CA ALA A 172 -3.25 -16.37 25.85
C ALA A 172 -3.83 -17.55 26.64
N VAL A 173 -3.02 -18.09 27.53
CA VAL A 173 -3.39 -19.11 28.49
C VAL A 173 -3.30 -18.53 29.91
N ALA A 174 -3.92 -19.19 30.89
CA ALA A 174 -3.91 -18.70 32.27
C ALA A 174 -2.50 -18.46 32.81
N ALA A 175 -1.51 -19.24 32.36
CA ALA A 175 -0.11 -19.08 32.76
C ALA A 175 0.55 -17.76 32.30
N ASP A 176 0.00 -17.08 31.29
CA ASP A 176 0.48 -15.77 30.84
C ASP A 176 0.08 -14.64 31.81
N PHE A 177 -0.87 -14.92 32.72
CA PHE A 177 -1.29 -14.05 33.80
C PHE A 177 -0.76 -14.61 35.12
N GLN A 178 0.06 -13.86 35.85
CA GLN A 178 0.54 -14.34 37.15
C GLN A 178 -0.49 -14.04 38.25
N ALA A 179 -1.23 -15.05 38.70
CA ALA A 179 -2.10 -14.98 39.88
C ALA A 179 -1.30 -14.71 41.16
N LYS A 180 -1.91 -13.94 42.08
CA LYS A 180 -1.35 -13.60 43.38
C LYS A 180 -2.40 -13.60 44.48
N ILE A 181 -2.03 -14.11 45.65
CA ILE A 181 -2.76 -13.93 46.91
C ILE A 181 -1.87 -13.11 47.83
N ASP A 182 -2.37 -11.97 48.30
CA ASP A 182 -1.64 -11.02 49.16
C ASP A 182 -0.28 -10.58 48.57
N GLY A 183 -0.23 -10.50 47.23
CA GLY A 183 0.97 -10.15 46.48
C GLY A 183 1.94 -11.32 46.24
N VAL A 184 1.71 -12.51 46.80
CA VAL A 184 2.52 -13.71 46.59
C VAL A 184 2.02 -14.49 45.38
N ASN A 185 2.93 -14.86 44.48
CA ASN A 185 2.61 -15.64 43.27
C ASN A 185 2.07 -17.04 43.64
N VAL A 186 0.95 -17.41 43.04
CA VAL A 186 0.32 -18.73 43.20
C VAL A 186 -0.11 -19.30 41.86
N PRO A 187 -0.21 -20.63 41.71
CA PRO A 187 -0.76 -21.24 40.51
C PRO A 187 -2.28 -21.05 40.42
N TRP A 188 -2.80 -20.89 39.20
CA TRP A 188 -4.23 -20.92 38.93
C TRP A 188 -4.84 -22.31 39.17
N SER A 189 -6.14 -22.33 39.46
CA SER A 189 -6.96 -23.55 39.61
C SER A 189 -6.42 -24.56 40.62
N SER A 190 -5.63 -24.09 41.58
CA SER A 190 -5.01 -24.90 42.63
C SER A 190 -5.28 -24.27 43.98
N ALA A 191 -5.82 -25.06 44.91
CA ALA A 191 -6.16 -24.60 46.25
C ALA A 191 -4.90 -24.26 47.06
N GLN A 192 -4.80 -23.00 47.49
CA GLN A 192 -3.70 -22.51 48.32
C GLN A 192 -4.14 -22.44 49.78
N THR A 193 -3.35 -23.02 50.68
CA THR A 193 -3.60 -22.89 52.13
C THR A 193 -3.18 -21.51 52.61
N VAL A 194 -4.10 -20.80 53.26
CA VAL A 194 -3.88 -19.45 53.78
C VAL A 194 -4.30 -19.38 55.25
N SER A 195 -3.94 -18.31 55.95
CA SER A 195 -4.43 -18.06 57.31
C SER A 195 -5.93 -17.77 57.31
N ALA A 196 -6.62 -17.93 58.44
CA ALA A 196 -7.94 -17.29 58.58
C ALA A 196 -7.76 -15.77 58.70
N GLY A 197 -8.69 -15.01 58.13
CA GLY A 197 -8.63 -13.55 58.07
C GLY A 197 -8.80 -12.99 56.66
N PRO A 198 -8.51 -11.69 56.46
CA PRO A 198 -8.65 -11.01 55.17
C PRO A 198 -7.52 -11.38 54.21
N HIS A 199 -7.88 -11.55 52.94
CA HIS A 199 -6.98 -11.82 51.83
C HIS A 199 -7.36 -10.98 50.61
N THR A 200 -6.43 -10.79 49.68
CA THR A 200 -6.67 -10.10 48.42
C THR A 200 -6.14 -10.90 47.24
N ALA A 201 -7.03 -11.20 46.30
CA ALA A 201 -6.69 -11.76 45.00
C ALA A 201 -6.26 -10.65 44.03
N SER A 202 -5.22 -10.91 43.26
CA SER A 202 -4.77 -10.02 42.18
C SER A 202 -4.08 -10.82 41.07
N GLU A 203 -3.88 -10.19 39.92
CA GLU A 203 -3.13 -10.76 38.80
C GLU A 203 -2.20 -9.72 38.17
N VAL A 204 -1.22 -10.20 37.40
CA VAL A 204 -0.46 -9.36 36.49
C VAL A 204 -1.23 -9.23 35.19
N THR A 205 -1.41 -7.99 34.72
CA THR A 205 -2.12 -7.70 33.47
C THR A 205 -1.25 -8.04 32.25
N LEU A 206 -1.91 -8.44 31.16
CA LEU A 206 -1.29 -8.71 29.87
C LEU A 206 -1.77 -7.64 28.86
N PRO A 207 -0.87 -6.98 28.11
CA PRO A 207 -1.28 -6.04 27.06
C PRO A 207 -2.20 -6.69 26.03
N GLY A 208 -3.22 -5.97 25.58
CA GLY A 208 -4.23 -6.47 24.65
C GLY A 208 -5.36 -7.28 25.28
N TYR A 209 -5.38 -7.42 26.61
CA TYR A 209 -6.47 -8.06 27.35
C TYR A 209 -7.09 -7.09 28.36
N THR A 210 -8.42 -7.18 28.52
CA THR A 210 -9.19 -6.39 29.49
C THR A 210 -9.67 -7.30 30.61
N ALA A 211 -9.32 -6.97 31.84
CA ALA A 211 -9.79 -7.70 33.01
C ALA A 211 -11.21 -7.28 33.42
N SER A 212 -12.03 -8.27 33.77
CA SER A 212 -13.27 -8.03 34.50
C SER A 212 -12.97 -7.61 35.94
N VAL A 213 -14.02 -7.19 36.67
CA VAL A 213 -13.97 -7.22 38.14
C VAL A 213 -13.80 -8.66 38.64
N TRP A 214 -13.30 -8.83 39.87
CA TRP A 214 -13.26 -10.15 40.50
C TRP A 214 -14.67 -10.64 40.85
N GLY A 215 -14.85 -11.96 40.90
CA GLY A 215 -16.11 -12.60 41.25
C GLY A 215 -15.91 -13.93 41.97
N GLY A 216 -16.94 -14.78 41.92
CA GLY A 216 -17.00 -16.00 42.72
C GLY A 216 -17.28 -15.66 44.18
N ASP A 217 -16.43 -16.13 45.09
CA ASP A 217 -16.50 -15.82 46.52
C ASP A 217 -15.81 -14.49 46.91
N CYS A 218 -15.05 -13.87 46.00
CA CYS A 218 -14.41 -12.58 46.24
C CYS A 218 -15.37 -11.42 45.96
N ALA A 219 -15.12 -10.28 46.62
CA ALA A 219 -15.69 -9.00 46.23
C ALA A 219 -15.10 -8.51 44.90
N GLU A 220 -15.75 -7.52 44.27
CA GLU A 220 -15.35 -6.97 42.95
C GLU A 220 -13.91 -6.44 42.91
N ASP A 221 -13.39 -5.97 44.05
CA ASP A 221 -12.02 -5.48 44.22
C ASP A 221 -11.00 -6.60 44.53
N GLY A 222 -11.44 -7.86 44.52
CA GLY A 222 -10.60 -9.03 44.80
C GLY A 222 -10.42 -9.33 46.29
N THR A 223 -11.07 -8.60 47.20
CA THR A 223 -10.97 -8.86 48.64
C THR A 223 -11.89 -10.00 49.09
N ILE A 224 -11.44 -10.76 50.10
CA ILE A 224 -12.21 -11.83 50.73
C ILE A 224 -11.77 -12.00 52.18
N THR A 225 -12.65 -12.48 53.07
CA THR A 225 -12.30 -12.85 54.45
C THR A 225 -12.67 -14.31 54.68
N LEU A 226 -11.73 -15.11 55.16
CA LEU A 226 -11.88 -16.56 55.34
C LEU A 226 -11.92 -16.94 56.82
N ALA A 227 -12.88 -17.78 57.20
CA ALA A 227 -12.90 -18.46 58.48
C ALA A 227 -12.13 -19.79 58.42
N ASN A 228 -11.73 -20.34 59.57
CA ASN A 228 -11.07 -21.65 59.63
C ASN A 228 -11.91 -22.74 58.94
N GLY A 229 -11.27 -23.54 58.09
CA GLY A 229 -11.85 -24.68 57.38
C GLY A 229 -12.64 -24.33 56.11
N GLU A 230 -12.78 -23.05 55.76
CA GLU A 230 -13.45 -22.65 54.52
C GLU A 230 -12.62 -22.96 53.28
N ASN A 231 -13.28 -23.38 52.19
CA ASN A 231 -12.66 -23.57 50.88
C ASN A 231 -13.41 -22.68 49.90
N LYS A 232 -12.76 -21.62 49.43
CA LYS A 232 -13.37 -20.57 48.61
C LYS A 232 -12.69 -20.46 47.25
N THR A 233 -13.45 -20.01 46.25
CA THR A 233 -12.95 -19.83 44.88
C THR A 233 -13.28 -18.43 44.39
N CYS A 234 -12.24 -17.70 43.97
CA CYS A 234 -12.40 -16.42 43.30
C CYS A 234 -12.09 -16.55 41.82
N SER A 235 -12.88 -15.89 40.98
CA SER A 235 -12.75 -15.96 39.53
C SER A 235 -12.54 -14.58 38.91
N ILE A 236 -11.80 -14.54 37.80
CA ILE A 236 -11.62 -13.33 37.01
C ILE A 236 -11.51 -13.68 35.53
N THR A 237 -12.20 -12.93 34.67
CA THR A 237 -12.18 -13.11 33.21
C THR A 237 -11.27 -12.06 32.60
N ASN A 238 -10.33 -12.46 31.73
CA ASN A 238 -9.63 -11.52 30.85
C ASN A 238 -10.01 -11.77 29.41
N ASP A 239 -10.63 -10.77 28.81
CA ASP A 239 -11.12 -10.83 27.44
C ASP A 239 -10.15 -10.13 26.50
N ASP A 240 -9.87 -10.73 25.35
CA ASP A 240 -8.94 -10.17 24.37
C ASP A 240 -9.57 -9.00 23.61
N GLN A 241 -8.79 -7.95 23.40
CA GLN A 241 -9.27 -6.77 22.70
C GLN A 241 -9.18 -7.00 21.18
N GLN A 242 -10.31 -6.91 20.49
CA GLN A 242 -10.34 -6.96 19.03
C GLN A 242 -9.49 -5.84 18.41
N ALA A 243 -8.51 -6.22 17.60
CA ALA A 243 -7.79 -5.25 16.78
C ALA A 243 -8.67 -4.77 15.62
N THR A 244 -8.49 -3.51 15.24
CA THR A 244 -9.31 -2.87 14.20
C THR A 244 -8.46 -2.17 13.15
N MET A 245 -8.95 -2.16 11.91
CA MET A 245 -8.32 -1.46 10.79
C MET A 245 -9.36 -0.58 10.11
N THR A 246 -9.06 0.70 9.93
CA THR A 246 -9.83 1.59 9.05
C THR A 246 -9.18 1.60 7.68
N VAL A 247 -9.90 1.17 6.64
CA VAL A 247 -9.45 1.34 5.26
C VAL A 247 -10.26 2.44 4.59
N ILE A 248 -9.57 3.50 4.20
CA ILE A 248 -10.13 4.61 3.42
C ILE A 248 -9.84 4.33 1.96
N LYS A 249 -10.90 4.36 1.15
CA LYS A 249 -10.78 4.28 -0.30
C LYS A 249 -11.06 5.66 -0.87
N HIS A 250 -10.07 6.23 -1.54
CA HIS A 250 -10.17 7.49 -2.25
C HIS A 250 -10.21 7.27 -3.76
N VAL A 251 -11.15 7.93 -4.44
CA VAL A 251 -11.26 7.89 -5.91
C VAL A 251 -11.14 9.29 -6.47
N ILE A 252 -10.21 9.47 -7.41
CA ILE A 252 -9.97 10.70 -8.15
C ILE A 252 -10.59 10.54 -9.54
N ASN A 253 -11.41 11.52 -9.93
CA ASN A 253 -12.09 11.62 -11.23
C ASN A 253 -11.79 13.00 -11.83
N ASP A 254 -10.55 13.26 -12.19
CA ASP A 254 -10.08 14.61 -12.57
C ASP A 254 -9.52 14.72 -14.00
N ASN A 255 -9.62 13.65 -14.79
CA ASN A 255 -9.28 13.69 -16.20
C ASN A 255 -10.25 14.54 -17.04
N ALA A 256 -9.84 14.88 -18.27
CA ALA A 256 -10.64 15.68 -19.21
C ALA A 256 -12.03 15.08 -19.52
N THR A 257 -12.12 13.74 -19.50
CA THR A 257 -13.38 12.99 -19.49
C THR A 257 -13.44 12.22 -18.17
N PRO A 258 -13.99 12.84 -17.09
CA PRO A 258 -13.94 12.24 -15.76
C PRO A 258 -14.67 10.89 -15.70
N GLY A 259 -14.03 9.92 -15.06
CA GLY A 259 -14.70 8.69 -14.67
C GLY A 259 -15.85 8.93 -13.69
N THR A 260 -16.74 7.93 -13.52
CA THR A 260 -17.92 8.03 -12.66
C THR A 260 -17.90 7.11 -11.44
N ALA A 261 -16.84 6.30 -11.26
CA ALA A 261 -16.74 5.41 -10.12
C ALA A 261 -16.60 6.20 -8.82
N THR A 262 -17.13 5.59 -7.77
CA THR A 262 -17.08 6.03 -6.38
C THR A 262 -16.26 5.04 -5.57
N ALA A 263 -15.86 5.41 -4.35
CA ALA A 263 -15.14 4.50 -3.46
C ALA A 263 -15.85 3.16 -3.23
N ALA A 264 -17.19 3.13 -3.27
CA ALA A 264 -17.99 1.93 -3.05
C ALA A 264 -17.89 0.91 -4.20
N ASP A 265 -17.48 1.33 -5.40
CA ASP A 265 -17.33 0.46 -6.57
C ASP A 265 -16.08 -0.43 -6.48
N PHE A 266 -15.15 -0.09 -5.58
CA PHE A 266 -13.91 -0.84 -5.35
C PHE A 266 -14.10 -1.81 -4.19
N ALA A 267 -13.88 -3.10 -4.44
CA ALA A 267 -13.90 -4.12 -3.41
C ALA A 267 -12.55 -4.20 -2.70
N ILE A 268 -12.54 -3.98 -1.39
CA ILE A 268 -11.36 -3.98 -0.53
C ILE A 268 -11.33 -5.27 0.28
N PHE A 269 -10.14 -5.85 0.44
CA PHE A 269 -9.92 -7.10 1.15
C PHE A 269 -8.90 -6.91 2.28
N VAL A 270 -9.25 -7.36 3.48
CA VAL A 270 -8.34 -7.42 4.63
C VAL A 270 -8.45 -8.81 5.25
N GLN A 271 -7.33 -9.55 5.31
CA GLN A 271 -7.29 -10.96 5.76
C GLN A 271 -8.39 -11.85 5.12
N GLY A 272 -8.68 -11.62 3.83
CA GLY A 272 -9.69 -12.39 3.08
C GLY A 272 -11.14 -11.93 3.27
N VAL A 273 -11.41 -10.99 4.18
CA VAL A 273 -12.75 -10.39 4.32
C VAL A 273 -12.90 -9.26 3.30
N SER A 274 -13.94 -9.33 2.46
CA SER A 274 -14.24 -8.33 1.45
C SER A 274 -15.32 -7.35 1.92
N LYS A 275 -15.11 -6.04 1.75
CA LYS A 275 -16.15 -5.01 1.88
C LYS A 275 -15.99 -3.95 0.78
N PRO A 276 -17.06 -3.23 0.41
CA PRO A 276 -16.93 -2.06 -0.46
C PRO A 276 -16.05 -0.99 0.20
N GLY A 277 -15.33 -0.24 -0.62
CA GLY A 277 -14.57 0.93 -0.19
C GLY A 277 -15.47 2.07 0.30
N SER A 278 -14.87 3.03 0.99
CA SER A 278 -15.56 4.22 1.49
C SER A 278 -14.59 5.40 1.63
N GLU A 279 -15.02 6.58 1.20
CA GLU A 279 -14.29 7.85 1.39
C GLU A 279 -14.20 8.25 2.87
N SER A 280 -15.20 7.86 3.69
CA SER A 280 -15.17 8.08 5.14
C SER A 280 -14.42 6.98 5.91
N GLY A 281 -13.97 5.93 5.20
CA GLY A 281 -13.35 4.75 5.78
C GLY A 281 -14.32 3.63 6.13
N THR A 282 -13.84 2.40 6.01
CA THR A 282 -14.54 1.17 6.40
C THR A 282 -13.74 0.47 7.49
N ILE A 283 -14.40 0.13 8.61
CA ILE A 283 -13.75 -0.58 9.72
C ILE A 283 -13.79 -2.10 9.48
N TYR A 284 -12.65 -2.73 9.68
CA TYR A 284 -12.45 -4.17 9.72
C TYR A 284 -12.05 -4.61 11.13
N ASN A 285 -12.68 -5.69 11.60
CA ASN A 285 -12.18 -6.44 12.75
C ASN A 285 -11.11 -7.38 12.21
N VAL A 286 -9.91 -7.30 12.77
CA VAL A 286 -8.75 -8.00 12.26
C VAL A 286 -8.16 -8.84 13.38
N ASN A 287 -7.89 -10.11 13.10
CA ASN A 287 -7.20 -10.96 14.06
C ASN A 287 -5.72 -10.57 14.11
N PRO A 288 -5.06 -10.65 15.29
CA PRO A 288 -3.66 -10.32 15.42
C PRO A 288 -2.78 -11.18 14.49
N GLY A 289 -1.70 -10.58 13.97
CA GLY A 289 -0.79 -11.22 13.04
C GLY A 289 -0.59 -10.43 11.76
N SER A 290 -0.04 -11.09 10.73
CA SER A 290 0.22 -10.44 9.44
C SER A 290 -1.06 -10.15 8.67
N TYR A 291 -1.09 -9.00 8.02
CA TYR A 291 -2.18 -8.60 7.12
C TYR A 291 -1.62 -7.88 5.90
N VAL A 292 -2.40 -7.89 4.84
CA VAL A 292 -2.24 -7.05 3.66
C VAL A 292 -3.62 -6.53 3.28
N VAL A 293 -3.70 -5.25 2.93
CA VAL A 293 -4.90 -4.66 2.34
C VAL A 293 -4.76 -4.81 0.83
N ALA A 294 -5.71 -5.51 0.22
CA ALA A 294 -5.76 -5.72 -1.21
C ALA A 294 -7.03 -5.09 -1.79
N GLU A 295 -7.00 -4.81 -3.09
CA GLU A 295 -8.09 -4.21 -3.83
C GLU A 295 -8.31 -4.96 -5.16
N VAL A 296 -9.56 -5.01 -5.61
CA VAL A 296 -9.91 -5.33 -6.99
C VAL A 296 -10.08 -4.03 -7.77
N LEU A 297 -9.26 -3.85 -8.81
CA LEU A 297 -9.35 -2.67 -9.68
C LEU A 297 -10.64 -2.67 -10.50
N VAL A 298 -11.20 -1.47 -10.66
CA VAL A 298 -12.34 -1.19 -11.54
C VAL A 298 -11.80 -0.81 -12.93
N SER A 299 -12.46 -1.29 -13.99
CA SER A 299 -12.08 -0.94 -15.37
C SER A 299 -12.09 0.57 -15.60
N GLY A 300 -11.06 1.09 -16.26
CA GLY A 300 -10.90 2.54 -16.48
C GLY A 300 -10.25 3.29 -15.31
N TYR A 301 -9.78 2.58 -14.28
CA TYR A 301 -9.07 3.15 -13.12
C TYR A 301 -7.74 2.45 -12.87
N GLU A 302 -6.77 3.21 -12.37
CA GLU A 302 -5.45 2.70 -11.96
C GLU A 302 -5.12 3.06 -10.51
N GLY A 303 -4.26 2.25 -9.88
CA GLY A 303 -3.78 2.51 -8.52
C GLY A 303 -2.76 3.65 -8.51
N ILE A 304 -3.06 4.74 -7.80
CA ILE A 304 -2.15 5.88 -7.64
C ILE A 304 -1.22 5.66 -6.45
N SER A 305 -1.79 5.31 -5.28
CA SER A 305 -0.99 5.15 -4.06
C SER A 305 -1.69 4.31 -3.00
N SER A 306 -0.87 3.75 -2.11
CA SER A 306 -1.29 3.12 -0.86
C SER A 306 -0.49 3.73 0.28
N VAL A 307 -1.14 4.49 1.16
CA VAL A 307 -0.51 5.29 2.22
C VAL A 307 -0.96 4.79 3.60
N GLY A 308 -0.03 4.80 4.57
CA GLY A 308 -0.29 4.35 5.94
C GLY A 308 0.01 2.87 6.12
N ASP A 309 -0.82 2.20 6.93
CA ASP A 309 -0.62 0.83 7.39
C ASP A 309 -1.22 -0.21 6.43
N CYS A 310 -0.97 -0.13 5.12
CA CYS A 310 -1.64 -1.01 4.13
C CYS A 310 -1.10 -2.45 4.06
N ALA A 311 0.01 -2.75 4.75
CA ALA A 311 0.50 -4.11 4.98
C ALA A 311 1.39 -4.13 6.23
N GLY A 312 1.46 -5.28 6.91
CA GLY A 312 2.33 -5.42 8.08
C GLY A 312 1.79 -6.45 9.07
N THR A 313 2.00 -6.18 10.36
CA THR A 313 1.43 -6.95 11.47
C THR A 313 0.59 -6.05 12.35
N ILE A 314 -0.49 -6.57 12.91
CA ILE A 314 -1.35 -5.88 13.87
C ILE A 314 -1.43 -6.68 15.17
N ALA A 315 -1.32 -6.03 16.32
CA ALA A 315 -1.43 -6.65 17.65
C ALA A 315 -2.87 -6.55 18.20
N LEU A 316 -3.18 -7.34 19.23
CA LEU A 316 -4.47 -7.26 19.94
C LEU A 316 -4.74 -5.82 20.43
N GLY A 317 -5.99 -5.37 20.28
CA GLY A 317 -6.45 -4.03 20.65
C GLY A 317 -5.84 -2.88 19.84
N GLU A 318 -4.94 -3.15 18.89
CA GLU A 318 -4.32 -2.11 18.06
C GLU A 318 -5.34 -1.56 17.04
N HIS A 319 -5.19 -0.28 16.72
CA HIS A 319 -5.90 0.36 15.63
C HIS A 319 -4.93 0.81 14.54
N LYS A 320 -5.22 0.49 13.29
CA LYS A 320 -4.42 0.89 12.13
C LYS A 320 -5.28 1.56 11.05
N THR A 321 -4.64 2.39 10.23
CA THR A 321 -5.34 3.07 9.12
C THR A 321 -4.55 2.94 7.82
N CYS A 322 -5.22 2.49 6.77
CA CYS A 322 -4.70 2.43 5.41
C CYS A 322 -5.57 3.27 4.48
N THR A 323 -4.94 4.05 3.61
CA THR A 323 -5.62 4.78 2.54
C THR A 323 -5.16 4.25 1.19
N ILE A 324 -6.09 3.82 0.36
CA ILE A 324 -5.84 3.41 -1.04
C ILE A 324 -6.47 4.46 -1.94
N THR A 325 -5.69 4.98 -2.89
CA THR A 325 -6.14 6.01 -3.84
C THR A 325 -6.02 5.48 -5.25
N ASN A 326 -7.10 5.60 -6.03
CA ASN A 326 -7.10 5.31 -7.46
C ASN A 326 -7.59 6.51 -8.25
N GLY A 327 -7.03 6.69 -9.43
CA GLY A 327 -7.45 7.70 -10.40
C GLY A 327 -8.08 7.05 -11.60
N ASP A 328 -8.94 7.80 -12.28
CA ASP A 328 -9.39 7.44 -13.60
C ASP A 328 -8.19 7.45 -14.58
N ILE A 329 -8.22 6.56 -15.56
CA ILE A 329 -7.19 6.47 -16.60
C ILE A 329 -7.55 7.45 -17.70
N ALA A 330 -6.64 8.36 -18.02
CA ALA A 330 -6.84 9.30 -19.12
C ALA A 330 -6.91 8.53 -20.45
N PRO A 331 -7.92 8.78 -21.31
CA PRO A 331 -7.94 8.15 -22.62
C PRO A 331 -6.72 8.56 -23.45
N GLU A 332 -6.18 7.65 -24.26
CA GLU A 332 -5.03 7.94 -25.11
C GLU A 332 -5.36 9.03 -26.15
N LEU A 333 -4.40 9.93 -26.40
CA LEU A 333 -4.53 10.95 -27.44
C LEU A 333 -4.61 10.29 -28.83
N PRO A 334 -5.43 10.84 -29.75
CA PRO A 334 -5.43 10.38 -31.13
C PRO A 334 -4.09 10.68 -31.82
N THR A 335 -3.70 9.82 -32.76
CA THR A 335 -2.60 10.10 -33.71
C THR A 335 -3.13 10.16 -35.14
N VAL A 336 -2.44 10.88 -36.02
CA VAL A 336 -2.74 10.87 -37.46
C VAL A 336 -1.45 10.97 -38.26
N LEU A 337 -1.25 10.02 -39.17
CA LEU A 337 -0.26 10.09 -40.22
C LEU A 337 -0.95 10.62 -41.47
N PHE A 338 -0.52 11.78 -41.97
CA PHE A 338 -1.13 12.42 -43.13
C PHE A 338 -0.09 12.70 -44.19
N SER A 339 -0.35 12.29 -45.43
CA SER A 339 0.57 12.47 -46.55
C SER A 339 -0.15 12.81 -47.84
N ALA A 340 0.59 13.36 -48.80
CA ALA A 340 0.14 13.63 -50.15
C ALA A 340 1.15 13.02 -51.13
N ASP A 341 0.68 12.34 -52.17
CA ASP A 341 1.53 11.70 -53.18
C ASP A 341 0.94 11.86 -54.59
N PRO A 342 1.65 12.52 -55.53
CA PRO A 342 2.92 13.23 -55.34
C PRO A 342 2.79 14.51 -54.50
N LEU A 343 3.90 14.94 -53.88
CA LEU A 343 4.00 16.20 -53.11
C LEU A 343 4.14 17.45 -54.00
N THR A 344 4.32 17.27 -55.31
CA THR A 344 4.50 18.35 -56.29
C THR A 344 3.70 18.04 -57.55
N VAL A 345 3.00 19.04 -58.06
CA VAL A 345 2.30 19.00 -59.35
C VAL A 345 2.63 20.25 -60.17
N HIS A 346 2.62 20.13 -61.49
CA HIS A 346 2.93 21.21 -62.43
C HIS A 346 1.65 21.86 -62.98
N GLU A 347 1.69 23.19 -63.17
CA GLU A 347 0.62 23.91 -63.86
C GLU A 347 0.53 23.46 -65.33
N GLY A 348 -0.68 23.19 -65.83
CA GLY A 348 -0.94 22.95 -67.26
C GLY A 348 -0.97 21.50 -67.75
N SER A 349 -0.56 20.50 -66.94
CA SER A 349 -0.71 19.09 -67.33
C SER A 349 -2.12 18.57 -66.99
N LEU A 350 -3.01 18.49 -67.98
CA LEU A 350 -4.38 17.98 -67.80
C LEU A 350 -4.48 16.45 -67.60
N ILE A 351 -3.36 15.71 -67.67
CA ILE A 351 -3.33 14.26 -67.49
C ILE A 351 -2.55 13.78 -66.25
N ASP A 352 -1.72 14.62 -65.62
CA ASP A 352 -0.90 14.24 -64.44
C ASP A 352 -1.04 15.17 -63.19
N ALA A 353 -1.92 16.18 -63.19
CA ALA A 353 -2.01 17.17 -62.11
C ALA A 353 -2.85 16.75 -60.88
N THR A 354 -2.80 15.48 -60.45
CA THR A 354 -3.55 15.01 -59.27
C THR A 354 -2.61 14.56 -58.16
N SER A 355 -3.00 14.76 -56.90
CA SER A 355 -2.31 14.21 -55.72
C SER A 355 -3.29 13.40 -54.89
N THR A 356 -2.86 12.25 -54.37
CA THR A 356 -3.68 11.45 -53.45
C THR A 356 -3.30 11.81 -52.02
N LEU A 357 -4.25 12.37 -51.28
CA LEU A 357 -4.13 12.57 -49.84
C LEU A 357 -4.47 11.26 -49.13
N THR A 358 -3.62 10.80 -48.23
CA THR A 358 -3.86 9.60 -47.41
C THR A 358 -3.70 9.93 -45.94
N TRP A 359 -4.63 9.42 -45.12
CA TRP A 359 -4.56 9.51 -43.67
C TRP A 359 -4.85 8.18 -43.01
N ASP A 360 -4.10 7.92 -41.94
CA ASP A 360 -4.27 6.77 -41.05
C ASP A 360 -4.21 7.28 -39.61
N SER A 361 -5.23 6.97 -38.82
CA SER A 361 -5.40 7.49 -37.46
C SER A 361 -5.55 6.37 -36.43
N THR A 362 -5.07 6.63 -35.22
CA THR A 362 -5.30 5.73 -34.07
C THR A 362 -6.03 6.50 -32.98
N ASN A 363 -6.89 5.82 -32.22
CA ASN A 363 -7.65 6.41 -31.11
C ASN A 363 -8.53 7.61 -31.49
N ALA A 364 -8.93 7.73 -32.75
CA ALA A 364 -9.83 8.76 -33.26
C ALA A 364 -11.19 8.17 -33.65
N ASP A 365 -12.27 8.86 -33.28
CA ASP A 365 -13.64 8.48 -33.63
C ASP A 365 -14.11 9.17 -34.93
N SER A 366 -13.52 10.33 -35.25
CA SER A 366 -13.90 11.14 -36.40
C SER A 366 -12.75 12.04 -36.86
N CYS A 367 -12.75 12.41 -38.14
CA CYS A 367 -11.81 13.39 -38.68
C CYS A 367 -12.55 14.46 -39.50
N VAL A 368 -12.01 15.67 -39.56
CA VAL A 368 -12.56 16.79 -40.33
C VAL A 368 -11.46 17.41 -41.17
N ALA A 369 -11.72 17.53 -42.46
CA ALA A 369 -10.85 18.20 -43.41
C ALA A 369 -11.04 19.72 -43.39
N SER A 370 -9.94 20.46 -43.54
CA SER A 370 -9.93 21.94 -43.61
C SER A 370 -8.80 22.48 -44.48
N ASN A 371 -8.87 23.77 -44.83
CA ASN A 371 -8.02 24.49 -45.78
C ASN A 371 -8.26 24.09 -47.24
N GLY A 372 -7.31 23.42 -47.91
CA GLY A 372 -7.39 23.06 -49.34
C GLY A 372 -8.53 22.10 -49.72
N TRP A 373 -9.28 21.61 -48.74
CA TRP A 373 -10.36 20.63 -48.82
C TRP A 373 -11.31 20.82 -47.63
N SER A 374 -12.46 20.12 -47.63
CA SER A 374 -13.46 20.27 -46.58
C SER A 374 -14.29 18.99 -46.34
N GLY A 375 -15.08 19.00 -45.27
CA GLY A 375 -16.06 17.96 -44.95
C GLY A 375 -15.60 16.97 -43.89
N ALA A 376 -16.55 16.19 -43.38
CA ALA A 376 -16.28 15.10 -42.45
C ALA A 376 -15.60 13.94 -43.19
N LYS A 377 -14.54 13.40 -42.59
CA LYS A 377 -13.81 12.24 -43.07
C LYS A 377 -13.97 11.08 -42.07
N VAL A 378 -13.94 9.88 -42.60
CA VAL A 378 -13.78 8.66 -41.79
C VAL A 378 -12.40 8.66 -41.12
N ALA A 379 -12.24 7.84 -40.08
CA ALA A 379 -10.99 7.76 -39.30
C ALA A 379 -9.76 7.53 -40.20
N ASP A 380 -9.87 6.65 -41.18
CA ASP A 380 -8.79 6.32 -42.11
C ASP A 380 -9.29 6.38 -43.55
N GLY A 381 -8.50 6.91 -44.48
CA GLY A 381 -8.94 7.06 -45.85
C GLY A 381 -7.94 7.65 -46.81
N ALA A 382 -8.38 7.75 -48.05
CA ALA A 382 -7.66 8.37 -49.15
C ALA A 382 -8.61 9.22 -50.00
N GLU A 383 -8.14 10.36 -50.49
CA GLU A 383 -8.90 11.25 -51.35
C GLU A 383 -7.99 11.87 -52.41
N VAL A 384 -8.38 11.73 -53.68
CA VAL A 384 -7.67 12.35 -54.80
C VAL A 384 -8.08 13.80 -54.91
N VAL A 385 -7.10 14.70 -54.92
CA VAL A 385 -7.28 16.13 -55.11
C VAL A 385 -6.65 16.59 -56.43
N GLN A 386 -7.33 17.52 -57.10
CA GLN A 386 -6.84 18.19 -58.30
C GLN A 386 -6.77 19.69 -58.02
N PRO A 387 -5.60 20.25 -57.71
CA PRO A 387 -5.47 21.67 -57.45
C PRO A 387 -5.73 22.49 -58.72
N THR A 388 -6.66 23.43 -58.65
CA THR A 388 -6.92 24.42 -59.72
C THR A 388 -6.20 25.75 -59.47
N ALA A 389 -5.39 25.83 -58.40
CA ALA A 389 -4.67 27.03 -58.00
C ALA A 389 -3.25 27.03 -58.58
N THR A 390 -2.70 28.22 -58.83
CA THR A 390 -1.32 28.43 -59.31
C THR A 390 -0.30 28.59 -58.18
N THR A 391 -0.69 28.21 -56.96
CA THR A 391 0.14 28.31 -55.76
C THR A 391 -0.02 27.07 -54.89
N SER A 392 0.98 26.81 -54.05
CA SER A 392 0.98 25.65 -53.16
C SER A 392 -0.24 25.65 -52.23
N ILE A 393 -0.89 24.49 -52.08
CA ILE A 393 -2.08 24.33 -51.24
C ILE A 393 -1.73 23.48 -50.02
N THR A 394 -2.06 23.97 -48.82
CA THR A 394 -1.96 23.17 -47.60
C THR A 394 -3.31 22.53 -47.26
N TYR A 395 -3.30 21.21 -47.10
CA TYR A 395 -4.42 20.41 -46.62
C TYR A 395 -4.21 20.10 -45.14
N VAL A 396 -5.27 20.21 -44.34
CA VAL A 396 -5.24 19.86 -42.91
C VAL A 396 -6.33 18.84 -42.61
N ILE A 397 -5.97 17.76 -41.90
CA ILE A 397 -6.91 16.84 -41.30
C ILE A 397 -6.85 16.98 -39.78
N THR A 398 -7.99 17.17 -39.12
CA THR A 398 -8.10 17.19 -37.66
C THR A 398 -8.91 15.99 -37.20
N CYS A 399 -8.28 15.07 -36.47
CA CYS A 399 -8.90 13.88 -35.94
C CYS A 399 -9.18 14.03 -34.45
N SER A 400 -10.38 13.62 -34.03
CA SER A 400 -10.89 13.77 -32.67
C SER A 400 -11.28 12.41 -32.10
N GLY A 401 -10.93 12.15 -30.85
CA GLY A 401 -11.29 10.95 -30.09
C GLY A 401 -11.42 11.24 -28.60
N PRO A 402 -11.60 10.21 -27.76
CA PRO A 402 -11.89 10.39 -26.33
C PRO A 402 -10.77 11.08 -25.55
N GLY A 403 -9.52 10.97 -26.02
CA GLY A 403 -8.36 11.63 -25.41
C GLY A 403 -8.13 13.07 -25.85
N GLY A 404 -8.85 13.56 -26.86
CA GLY A 404 -8.71 14.93 -27.38
C GLY A 404 -8.67 14.99 -28.90
N THR A 405 -7.90 15.95 -29.44
CA THR A 405 -7.82 16.20 -30.89
C THR A 405 -6.37 16.35 -31.36
N VAL A 406 -6.06 15.83 -32.54
CA VAL A 406 -4.76 15.96 -33.22
C VAL A 406 -4.98 16.47 -34.64
N ALA A 407 -4.01 17.19 -35.20
CA ALA A 407 -4.06 17.64 -36.59
C ALA A 407 -2.80 17.21 -37.36
N GLY A 408 -2.99 16.75 -38.59
CA GLY A 408 -1.94 16.52 -39.58
C GLY A 408 -2.08 17.49 -40.74
N SER A 409 -0.97 17.87 -41.37
CA SER A 409 -0.99 18.72 -42.55
C SER A 409 -0.04 18.23 -43.64
N ALA A 410 -0.46 18.43 -44.89
CA ALA A 410 0.35 18.15 -46.07
C ALA A 410 0.25 19.35 -47.02
N THR A 411 1.38 19.85 -47.49
CA THR A 411 1.43 20.96 -48.45
C THR A 411 1.78 20.40 -49.81
N LEU A 412 0.84 20.51 -50.74
CA LEU A 412 1.03 20.18 -52.14
C LEU A 412 1.67 21.39 -52.83
N ALA A 413 2.89 21.23 -53.32
CA ALA A 413 3.57 22.28 -54.08
C ALA A 413 3.00 22.35 -55.49
N VAL A 414 2.45 23.50 -55.87
CA VAL A 414 2.15 23.80 -57.27
C VAL A 414 3.28 24.66 -57.81
N VAL A 415 4.00 24.14 -58.80
CA VAL A 415 5.17 24.79 -59.38
C VAL A 415 4.79 25.30 -60.77
N PRO A 416 4.96 26.62 -61.05
CA PRO A 416 4.83 27.15 -62.39
C PRO A 416 5.79 26.45 -63.35
N PRO A 417 5.49 26.35 -64.66
CA PRO A 417 6.44 25.83 -65.63
C PRO A 417 7.73 26.67 -65.55
N ALA A 418 8.87 26.05 -65.29
CA ALA A 418 10.10 26.78 -65.00
C ALA A 418 10.58 27.61 -66.19
N ALA A 419 10.86 28.90 -65.97
CA ALA A 419 11.54 29.81 -66.89
C ALA A 419 12.98 30.11 -66.42
N VAL A 420 13.89 30.31 -67.38
CA VAL A 420 15.33 30.67 -67.34
C VAL A 420 16.31 29.50 -67.57
N GLY A 421 16.95 29.51 -68.75
CA GLY A 421 18.15 28.73 -69.10
C GLY A 421 17.88 27.30 -69.56
N LYS A 422 17.13 27.11 -70.65
CA LYS A 422 16.86 25.79 -71.23
C LYS A 422 17.69 25.52 -72.49
N LEU A 423 17.89 24.25 -72.75
CA LEU A 423 18.09 23.73 -74.10
C LEU A 423 16.74 23.83 -74.83
N LEU A 424 16.68 24.63 -75.89
CA LEU A 424 15.45 24.92 -76.64
C LEU A 424 15.60 24.53 -78.11
N ILE A 425 14.50 24.12 -78.74
CA ILE A 425 14.39 24.09 -80.19
C ILE A 425 14.23 25.55 -80.63
N THR A 426 15.10 26.06 -81.50
CA THR A 426 15.11 27.49 -81.87
C THR A 426 14.74 27.74 -83.31
N GLU A 427 14.93 26.77 -84.21
CA GLU A 427 14.55 26.92 -85.61
C GLU A 427 14.29 25.55 -86.25
N VAL A 428 13.27 25.46 -87.11
CA VAL A 428 12.91 24.23 -87.81
C VAL A 428 12.65 24.56 -89.28
N LEU A 429 13.41 23.93 -90.18
CA LEU A 429 13.11 23.91 -91.60
C LEU A 429 12.38 22.61 -91.94
N TYR A 430 11.08 22.71 -92.18
CA TYR A 430 10.18 21.59 -92.47
C TYR A 430 9.63 21.60 -93.91
N ASP A 431 9.86 22.66 -94.68
CA ASP A 431 9.32 22.87 -96.03
C ASP A 431 10.46 23.33 -96.95
N VAL A 432 11.20 22.38 -97.54
CA VAL A 432 12.48 22.64 -98.22
C VAL A 432 12.25 23.12 -99.65
N ASP A 433 12.76 24.31 -100.02
CA ASP A 433 12.75 24.75 -101.43
C ASP A 433 13.60 23.83 -102.31
N THR A 434 12.93 22.93 -103.03
CA THR A 434 13.59 21.91 -103.85
C THR A 434 14.43 22.46 -105.01
N ALA A 435 14.26 23.74 -105.36
CA ALA A 435 15.06 24.39 -106.40
C ALA A 435 16.40 24.90 -105.88
N THR A 436 16.51 25.25 -104.58
CA THR A 436 17.69 25.95 -104.04
C THR A 436 18.27 25.38 -102.75
N GLN A 437 17.50 24.60 -102.00
CA GLN A 437 17.82 24.18 -100.63
C GLN A 437 18.01 22.68 -100.45
N GLY A 438 17.71 21.87 -101.49
CA GLY A 438 17.93 20.43 -101.46
C GLY A 438 16.72 19.64 -101.91
N ALA A 439 16.45 18.52 -101.26
CA ALA A 439 15.25 17.71 -101.47
C ALA A 439 14.45 17.57 -100.18
N GLU A 440 13.12 17.54 -100.32
CA GLU A 440 12.20 17.31 -99.20
C GLU A 440 12.53 16.02 -98.44
N THR A 441 12.35 16.09 -97.13
CA THR A 441 12.78 15.10 -96.11
C THR A 441 14.28 14.83 -96.01
N ALA A 442 15.04 14.94 -97.10
CA ALA A 442 16.47 14.66 -97.13
C ALA A 442 17.34 15.84 -96.69
N ASP A 443 16.86 17.07 -96.81
CA ASP A 443 17.59 18.30 -96.49
C ASP A 443 16.87 19.22 -95.48
N GLU A 444 15.97 18.62 -94.69
CA GLU A 444 15.36 19.23 -93.50
C GLU A 444 16.37 19.34 -92.34
N TRP A 445 16.10 20.26 -91.41
CA TRP A 445 16.91 20.39 -90.21
C TRP A 445 16.17 21.04 -89.03
N VAL A 446 16.65 20.71 -87.83
CA VAL A 446 16.19 21.26 -86.54
C VAL A 446 17.37 21.87 -85.80
N GLU A 447 17.23 23.09 -85.31
CA GLU A 447 18.22 23.77 -84.50
C GLU A 447 17.86 23.71 -83.01
N LEU A 448 18.87 23.39 -82.19
CA LEU A 448 18.83 23.52 -80.74
C LEU A 448 19.79 24.62 -80.27
N PHE A 449 19.35 25.40 -79.28
CA PHE A 449 20.16 26.40 -78.60
C PHE A 449 20.30 26.06 -77.11
N ASN A 450 21.54 26.10 -76.62
CA ASN A 450 21.83 26.03 -75.20
C ASN A 450 21.83 27.44 -74.59
N GLY A 451 20.71 27.86 -74.01
CA GLY A 451 20.60 29.16 -73.33
C GLY A 451 21.22 29.21 -71.93
N THR A 452 22.04 28.23 -71.54
CA THR A 452 22.73 28.21 -70.24
C THR A 452 24.15 28.76 -70.34
N ASP A 453 24.70 29.15 -69.19
CA ASP A 453 26.10 29.58 -69.04
C ASP A 453 27.09 28.39 -68.90
N ALA A 454 26.64 27.15 -69.12
CA ALA A 454 27.44 25.94 -69.06
C ALA A 454 27.28 25.09 -70.32
N GLU A 455 28.24 24.22 -70.61
CA GLU A 455 28.03 23.21 -71.65
C GLU A 455 26.98 22.18 -71.23
N ILE A 456 26.17 21.70 -72.18
CA ILE A 456 25.19 20.63 -71.96
C ILE A 456 25.65 19.41 -72.75
N ASP A 457 25.83 18.28 -72.05
CA ASP A 457 26.00 16.96 -72.65
C ASP A 457 24.62 16.38 -72.98
N LEU A 458 24.38 16.12 -74.26
CA LEU A 458 23.12 15.60 -74.79
C LEU A 458 23.13 14.07 -74.93
N THR A 459 24.10 13.37 -74.33
CA THR A 459 24.15 11.91 -74.37
C THR A 459 22.82 11.31 -73.89
N GLY A 460 22.14 10.61 -74.80
CA GLY A 460 20.86 9.93 -74.52
C GLY A 460 19.62 10.81 -74.66
N TYR A 461 19.75 12.10 -74.97
CA TYR A 461 18.63 12.95 -75.41
C TYR A 461 18.15 12.51 -76.80
N ALA A 462 16.93 12.91 -77.18
CA ALA A 462 16.39 12.58 -78.48
C ALA A 462 15.44 13.66 -79.03
N LEU A 463 15.37 13.74 -80.35
CA LEU A 463 14.25 14.39 -81.05
C LEU A 463 13.22 13.34 -81.43
N LYS A 464 11.94 13.60 -81.12
CA LYS A 464 10.82 12.70 -81.40
C LYS A 464 9.67 13.47 -82.03
N ASP A 465 9.05 12.89 -83.05
CA ASP A 465 7.83 13.42 -83.64
C ASP A 465 6.55 12.85 -82.96
N ASN A 466 5.36 13.29 -83.39
CA ASN A 466 4.03 12.97 -82.88
C ASN A 466 3.65 11.48 -82.85
N ASN A 467 4.38 10.62 -83.57
CA ASN A 467 4.18 9.16 -83.61
C ASN A 467 5.26 8.39 -82.79
N GLY A 468 6.05 9.12 -81.98
CA GLY A 468 7.35 8.79 -81.40
C GLY A 468 7.50 7.51 -80.58
N THR A 469 7.57 6.37 -81.25
CA THR A 469 8.14 5.13 -80.66
C THR A 469 9.63 4.93 -81.02
N ILE A 470 10.10 5.57 -82.10
CA ILE A 470 11.49 5.59 -82.55
C ILE A 470 11.80 7.06 -82.88
N GLY A 471 12.72 7.70 -82.15
CA GLY A 471 13.19 9.03 -82.47
C GLY A 471 14.72 9.06 -82.61
N ASP A 472 15.27 10.22 -82.91
CA ASP A 472 16.69 10.39 -83.16
C ASP A 472 17.45 10.59 -81.86
N ALA A 473 17.96 9.50 -81.31
CA ALA A 473 18.80 9.54 -80.12
C ALA A 473 20.16 10.17 -80.45
N PHE A 474 20.55 11.16 -79.66
CA PHE A 474 21.83 11.84 -79.83
C PHE A 474 22.99 10.94 -79.37
N PRO A 475 24.05 10.79 -80.19
CA PRO A 475 25.20 9.97 -79.86
C PRO A 475 25.90 10.40 -78.57
N GLN A 476 26.57 9.45 -77.92
CA GLN A 476 27.40 9.74 -76.76
C GLN A 476 28.46 10.80 -77.06
N GLY A 477 28.55 11.81 -76.20
CA GLY A 477 29.50 12.92 -76.32
C GLY A 477 29.04 14.07 -77.24
N THR A 478 27.77 14.09 -77.63
CA THR A 478 27.15 15.27 -78.25
C THR A 478 27.04 16.36 -77.20
N ILE A 479 27.84 17.43 -77.29
CA ILE A 479 27.89 18.50 -76.28
C ILE A 479 27.52 19.81 -76.96
N ILE A 480 26.67 20.66 -76.40
CA ILE A 480 26.50 22.05 -76.86
C ILE A 480 27.17 22.99 -75.85
N PRO A 481 28.18 23.80 -76.25
CA PRO A 481 28.77 24.83 -75.40
C PRO A 481 27.71 25.79 -74.83
N ALA A 482 28.06 26.45 -73.74
CA ALA A 482 27.27 27.56 -73.19
C ALA A 482 26.95 28.59 -74.28
N ASN A 483 25.67 28.96 -74.41
CA ASN A 483 25.19 29.89 -75.44
C ASN A 483 25.51 29.45 -76.89
N GLY A 484 25.69 28.14 -77.11
CA GLY A 484 25.99 27.55 -78.42
C GLY A 484 24.77 26.92 -79.09
N PHE A 485 24.95 26.58 -80.37
CA PHE A 485 23.93 25.94 -81.20
C PHE A 485 24.36 24.55 -81.68
N LEU A 486 23.38 23.67 -81.86
CA LEU A 486 23.48 22.41 -82.58
C LEU A 486 22.44 22.39 -83.70
N VAL A 487 22.88 22.17 -84.93
CA VAL A 487 21.99 21.96 -86.07
C VAL A 487 21.94 20.47 -86.38
N VAL A 488 20.77 19.87 -86.17
CA VAL A 488 20.48 18.48 -86.49
C VAL A 488 20.02 18.41 -87.94
N LEU A 489 20.78 17.70 -88.77
CA LEU A 489 20.63 17.63 -90.22
C LEU A 489 20.06 16.25 -90.60
N ALA A 490 19.08 16.22 -91.50
CA ALA A 490 18.54 14.97 -92.02
C ALA A 490 19.61 14.14 -92.75
N SER A 491 20.50 14.78 -93.54
CA SER A 491 21.57 14.11 -94.26
C SER A 491 22.90 14.89 -94.26
N ASP A 492 23.97 14.26 -94.77
CA ASP A 492 25.29 14.89 -94.89
C ASP A 492 25.37 15.91 -96.04
N THR A 493 24.37 15.96 -96.92
CA THR A 493 24.26 16.96 -97.99
C THR A 493 23.66 18.28 -97.51
N THR A 494 22.82 18.25 -96.47
CA THR A 494 22.04 19.39 -96.00
C THR A 494 22.90 20.61 -95.68
N ALA A 495 24.02 20.40 -94.99
CA ALA A 495 24.95 21.49 -94.65
C ALA A 495 25.52 22.22 -95.88
N GLY A 496 25.54 21.59 -97.06
CA GLY A 496 26.05 22.19 -98.30
C GLY A 496 25.19 23.33 -98.85
N PHE A 497 23.93 23.43 -98.44
CA PHE A 497 23.00 24.48 -98.87
C PHE A 497 23.03 25.73 -97.99
N TRP A 498 23.62 25.63 -96.79
CA TRP A 498 23.55 26.67 -95.75
C TRP A 498 24.92 27.22 -95.37
N SER A 499 24.97 28.51 -95.01
CA SER A 499 26.16 29.14 -94.44
C SER A 499 26.16 29.02 -92.92
N ILE A 500 26.51 27.85 -92.40
CA ILE A 500 26.55 27.58 -90.95
C ILE A 500 27.78 28.26 -90.32
N PRO A 501 27.64 29.12 -89.28
CA PRO A 501 28.75 29.81 -88.64
C PRO A 501 29.85 28.86 -88.11
N GLN A 502 31.10 29.31 -88.20
CA GLN A 502 32.24 28.54 -87.68
C GLN A 502 32.12 28.40 -86.15
N GLY A 503 32.04 27.17 -85.66
CA GLY A 503 31.90 26.85 -84.24
C GLY A 503 30.51 26.35 -83.85
N THR A 504 29.51 26.49 -84.72
CA THR A 504 28.22 25.79 -84.59
C THR A 504 28.43 24.31 -84.82
N GLN A 505 27.83 23.47 -83.97
CA GLN A 505 27.91 22.03 -84.12
C GLN A 505 26.83 21.52 -85.06
N THR A 506 27.15 20.45 -85.78
CA THR A 506 26.22 19.76 -86.66
C THR A 506 26.16 18.29 -86.27
N LEU A 507 24.96 17.71 -86.31
CA LEU A 507 24.72 16.29 -86.10
C LEU A 507 23.89 15.78 -87.27
N VAL A 508 24.41 14.81 -88.01
CA VAL A 508 23.67 14.16 -89.10
C VAL A 508 22.97 12.93 -88.53
N VAL A 509 21.64 12.85 -88.69
CA VAL A 509 20.85 11.67 -88.27
C VAL A 509 20.75 10.61 -89.37
N ASP A 510 21.04 10.97 -90.62
CA ASP A 510 21.05 10.09 -91.80
C ASP A 510 19.70 9.37 -91.99
N GLY A 511 18.64 10.16 -92.10
CA GLY A 511 17.25 9.71 -92.19
C GLY A 511 16.25 10.83 -91.90
N ASP A 512 14.97 10.46 -91.88
CA ASP A 512 13.88 11.40 -91.62
C ASP A 512 13.88 11.82 -90.13
N ILE A 513 14.00 13.13 -89.86
CA ILE A 513 14.09 13.66 -88.48
C ILE A 513 12.83 13.30 -87.69
N GLY A 514 12.98 12.98 -86.41
CA GLY A 514 11.90 12.62 -85.50
C GLY A 514 11.35 11.21 -85.70
N GLY A 515 11.87 10.46 -86.68
CA GLY A 515 11.52 9.07 -87.00
C GLY A 515 10.63 8.91 -88.25
N ASN A 516 9.98 9.97 -88.71
CA ASN A 516 9.10 9.95 -89.91
C ASN A 516 9.12 11.26 -90.72
N GLY A 517 10.04 12.18 -90.42
CA GLY A 517 10.23 13.43 -91.17
C GLY A 517 9.41 14.57 -90.61
N LEU A 518 9.59 15.76 -91.16
CA LEU A 518 8.88 16.97 -90.73
C LEU A 518 7.83 17.35 -91.78
N ALA A 519 6.56 17.02 -91.54
CA ALA A 519 5.52 17.20 -92.56
C ALA A 519 5.12 18.68 -92.80
N ASN A 520 5.01 19.09 -94.08
CA ASN A 520 4.70 20.47 -94.49
C ASN A 520 3.29 20.92 -94.05
N GLY A 521 2.31 20.00 -94.04
CA GLY A 521 0.90 20.29 -93.72
C GLY A 521 0.60 20.42 -92.22
N GLY A 522 1.56 20.09 -91.37
CA GLY A 522 1.46 20.17 -89.91
C GLY A 522 2.05 18.96 -89.23
N ASP A 523 2.89 19.24 -88.24
CA ASP A 523 3.60 18.24 -87.47
C ASP A 523 4.05 18.78 -86.11
N ARG A 524 4.71 17.94 -85.30
CA ARG A 524 5.29 18.37 -84.02
C ARG A 524 6.59 17.66 -83.68
N ILE A 525 7.66 18.44 -83.59
CA ILE A 525 8.92 17.97 -83.04
C ILE A 525 9.03 18.24 -81.53
N VAL A 526 9.49 17.22 -80.78
CA VAL A 526 9.63 17.22 -79.32
C VAL A 526 11.06 16.86 -78.94
N LEU A 527 11.67 17.67 -78.08
CA LEU A 527 12.98 17.43 -77.48
C LEU A 527 12.81 16.70 -76.14
N HIS A 528 13.43 15.52 -76.02
CA HIS A 528 13.42 14.71 -74.81
C HIS A 528 14.80 14.68 -74.14
N ASP A 529 14.79 14.63 -72.81
CA ASP A 529 15.98 14.36 -72.00
C ASP A 529 16.34 12.85 -71.97
N ALA A 530 17.39 12.50 -71.23
CA ALA A 530 17.94 11.14 -71.19
C ALA A 530 17.10 10.19 -70.33
N GLN A 531 16.11 10.72 -69.61
CA GLN A 531 15.09 10.01 -68.84
C GLN A 531 13.76 9.97 -69.59
N ASP A 532 13.74 10.45 -70.84
CA ASP A 532 12.57 10.55 -71.70
C ASP A 532 11.56 11.64 -71.30
N ALA A 533 11.95 12.60 -70.45
CA ALA A 533 11.11 13.74 -70.11
C ALA A 533 11.15 14.82 -71.21
N VAL A 534 10.00 15.42 -71.51
CA VAL A 534 9.90 16.49 -72.51
C VAL A 534 10.56 17.77 -71.97
N LEU A 535 11.51 18.31 -72.72
CA LEU A 535 12.22 19.57 -72.42
C LEU A 535 11.61 20.75 -73.16
N ASP A 536 11.32 20.57 -74.45
CA ASP A 536 10.77 21.57 -75.35
C ASP A 536 10.00 20.90 -76.50
N SER A 537 9.08 21.62 -77.14
CA SER A 537 8.34 21.14 -78.30
C SER A 537 7.78 22.29 -79.12
N VAL A 538 7.65 22.09 -80.43
CA VAL A 538 6.97 23.01 -81.33
C VAL A 538 6.06 22.23 -82.26
N SER A 539 4.84 22.72 -82.45
CA SER A 539 3.91 22.19 -83.44
C SER A 539 3.52 23.27 -84.45
N TRP A 540 3.35 22.86 -85.69
CA TRP A 540 2.96 23.74 -86.80
C TRP A 540 1.83 23.15 -87.63
N GLY A 541 1.27 23.96 -88.51
CA GLY A 541 0.23 23.54 -89.43
C GLY A 541 -0.99 22.99 -88.71
N THR A 542 -1.51 21.87 -89.20
CA THR A 542 -2.70 21.23 -88.63
C THR A 542 -2.48 20.51 -87.28
N ASP A 543 -1.25 20.44 -86.76
CA ASP A 543 -0.95 19.82 -85.46
C ASP A 543 -0.89 20.87 -84.34
N GLU A 544 -1.83 20.81 -83.39
CA GLU A 544 -1.93 21.71 -82.23
C GLU A 544 -1.50 21.04 -80.91
N THR A 545 -0.78 19.92 -80.98
CA THR A 545 -0.54 19.08 -79.80
C THR A 545 0.65 19.51 -78.93
N ALA A 546 1.52 20.41 -79.41
CA ALA A 546 2.45 21.13 -78.52
C ALA A 546 1.74 22.30 -77.83
N PHE A 547 0.97 23.08 -78.60
CA PHE A 547 0.14 24.18 -78.13
C PHE A 547 -0.91 24.56 -79.19
N ALA A 548 -2.00 25.20 -78.74
CA ALA A 548 -3.12 25.65 -79.59
C ALA A 548 -3.33 27.17 -79.45
N PRO A 549 -3.34 27.95 -80.56
CA PRO A 549 -3.10 27.52 -81.94
C PRO A 549 -1.63 27.15 -82.18
N SER A 550 -1.38 26.28 -83.17
CA SER A 550 -0.04 25.93 -83.66
C SER A 550 0.65 27.11 -84.37
N VAL A 551 1.93 26.96 -84.69
CA VAL A 551 2.61 27.90 -85.60
C VAL A 551 2.07 27.69 -87.02
N HIS A 552 1.64 28.77 -87.68
CA HIS A 552 1.04 28.72 -89.03
C HIS A 552 -0.09 27.68 -89.17
N PRO A 553 -1.25 27.86 -88.51
CA PRO A 553 -2.31 26.85 -88.46
C PRO A 553 -3.04 26.57 -89.80
N ASP A 554 -2.70 27.30 -90.87
CA ASP A 554 -3.26 27.12 -92.22
C ASP A 554 -2.13 27.21 -93.28
N PRO A 555 -1.19 26.24 -93.32
CA PRO A 555 -0.15 26.24 -94.33
C PRO A 555 -0.74 25.71 -95.64
N THR A 556 -0.90 26.58 -96.64
CA THR A 556 -1.04 26.10 -98.00
C THR A 556 0.37 25.79 -98.53
N SER A 557 0.51 24.68 -99.27
CA SER A 557 1.78 24.00 -99.56
C SER A 557 2.76 24.76 -100.47
N ASP A 558 2.62 26.07 -100.62
CA ASP A 558 3.48 26.91 -101.48
C ASP A 558 3.74 28.30 -100.84
N ASP A 559 3.09 28.63 -99.72
CA ASP A 559 3.22 29.94 -99.07
C ASP A 559 4.47 30.05 -98.18
N PHE A 560 5.01 28.91 -97.73
CA PHE A 560 6.11 28.81 -96.77
C PHE A 560 7.32 28.01 -97.29
N GLU A 561 7.28 27.60 -98.55
CA GLU A 561 8.38 26.84 -99.18
C GLU A 561 9.71 27.60 -99.03
N GLY A 562 10.69 26.89 -98.48
CA GLY A 562 12.04 27.37 -98.23
C GLY A 562 12.21 28.31 -97.04
N SER A 563 11.17 28.49 -96.23
CA SER A 563 11.20 29.26 -94.99
C SER A 563 11.19 28.34 -93.78
N SER A 564 11.77 28.81 -92.68
CA SER A 564 11.81 28.08 -91.40
C SER A 564 10.94 28.77 -90.36
N ILE A 565 10.40 28.01 -89.41
CA ILE A 565 9.83 28.58 -88.18
C ILE A 565 10.96 28.76 -87.16
N GLY A 566 11.13 29.98 -86.66
CA GLY A 566 12.18 30.31 -85.71
C GLY A 566 11.63 30.98 -84.46
N ARG A 567 12.29 30.80 -83.32
CA ARG A 567 11.95 31.55 -82.10
C ARG A 567 12.28 33.03 -82.28
N THR A 568 11.37 33.88 -81.82
CA THR A 568 11.57 35.34 -81.72
C THR A 568 12.61 35.71 -80.66
N ASN A 569 12.81 34.84 -79.65
CA ASN A 569 13.83 34.97 -78.62
C ASN A 569 14.31 33.58 -78.16
N ASN A 570 15.57 33.26 -78.45
CA ASN A 570 16.18 31.96 -78.13
C ASN A 570 16.36 31.68 -76.62
N THR A 571 16.02 32.61 -75.73
CA THR A 571 16.13 32.42 -74.27
C THR A 571 14.80 32.32 -73.55
N THR A 572 13.68 32.49 -74.26
CA THR A 572 12.34 32.54 -73.70
C THR A 572 11.44 31.52 -74.37
N ASP A 573 10.67 30.81 -73.55
CA ASP A 573 9.68 29.83 -74.00
C ASP A 573 8.46 29.94 -73.09
N THR A 574 7.33 30.37 -73.65
CA THR A 574 6.04 30.45 -72.96
C THR A 574 5.15 29.26 -73.28
N GLY A 575 5.61 28.34 -74.13
CA GLY A 575 4.85 27.19 -74.59
C GLY A 575 3.69 27.59 -75.50
N ALA A 576 3.85 28.62 -76.33
CA ALA A 576 2.81 29.12 -77.22
C ALA A 576 3.37 29.54 -78.60
N ALA A 577 2.52 29.51 -79.63
CA ALA A 577 2.88 29.94 -80.98
C ALA A 577 3.41 31.39 -81.06
N ALA A 578 3.08 32.24 -80.08
CA ALA A 578 3.58 33.61 -80.00
C ALA A 578 5.10 33.71 -79.77
N ASP A 579 5.76 32.62 -79.35
CA ASP A 579 7.21 32.57 -79.21
C ASP A 579 7.93 32.45 -80.57
N TRP A 580 7.19 32.14 -81.64
CA TRP A 580 7.72 31.77 -82.96
C TRP A 580 7.35 32.79 -84.03
N GLU A 581 8.21 32.91 -85.05
CA GLU A 581 8.02 33.73 -86.24
C GLU A 581 8.47 32.98 -87.50
N GLU A 582 7.93 33.39 -88.64
CA GLU A 582 8.39 32.90 -89.94
C GLU A 582 9.70 33.56 -90.36
N LYS A 583 10.69 32.74 -90.70
CA LYS A 583 11.98 33.17 -91.24
C LYS A 583 12.06 32.83 -92.73
N THR A 584 11.74 33.82 -93.56
CA THR A 584 11.90 33.77 -95.04
C THR A 584 13.36 33.67 -95.52
N THR A 585 14.32 33.72 -94.61
CA THR A 585 15.72 33.44 -94.87
C THR A 585 16.23 32.65 -93.68
N PRO A 586 16.21 31.30 -93.75
CA PRO A 586 16.64 30.47 -92.64
C PRO A 586 18.10 30.72 -92.25
N THR A 587 18.39 30.70 -90.95
CA THR A 587 19.70 31.08 -90.39
C THR A 587 20.24 30.02 -89.45
N PRO A 588 20.58 28.81 -89.93
CA PRO A 588 21.08 27.76 -89.06
C PRO A 588 22.40 28.17 -88.38
N GLY A 589 22.40 28.13 -87.06
CA GLY A 589 23.49 28.41 -86.15
C GLY A 589 23.63 29.86 -85.67
N ALA A 590 22.58 30.69 -85.72
CA ALA A 590 22.68 32.15 -85.52
C ALA A 590 21.67 32.77 -84.53
#